data_AF-A0A7S1R560-F1
#
_entry.id   AF-A0A7S1R560-F1
#
_cell.length_a   1.000
_cell.length_b   1.000
_cell.length_c   1.000
_cell.angle_alpha   90.00
_cell.angle_beta   90.00
_cell.angle_gamma   90.00
#
_symmetry.space_group_name_H-M   'P 1'
#
loop_
_entity.id
_entity.type
_entity.pdbx_description
1 polymer ?
#
loop_
_entity_poly.entity_id
_entity_poly.type
_entity_poly.pdbx_seq_one_letter_code
_entity_poly.pdbx_strand_id
1 'polypeptide(L)'
;GFSVRGIASHMRRRKVVTYYANVTIRMIRLMSREHADLSKVLDIHLAFVAIRHRVREAEARGESFEAALGSSIVEVLPEHGLDRMRDVSLCIIVPANFWIGTDLTTPFWHGDQIEECLAALRRLRAARGPVRKGGNVLSTTSLAEQEATWARLLEAFAEVVSAAGRDREA
;
A
#
# COMPACT_ATOMS: atom_id res chain seq x y z
N GLY A 1 16.02 17.17 -8.27
CA GLY A 1 15.43 17.37 -6.93
C GLY A 1 15.90 16.26 -6.03
N PHE A 2 16.31 16.57 -4.80
CA PHE A 2 16.69 15.56 -3.82
C PHE A 2 15.44 14.77 -3.43
N SER A 3 15.37 13.50 -3.82
CA SER A 3 14.30 12.59 -3.42
C SER A 3 14.83 11.68 -2.33
N VAL A 4 14.40 11.91 -1.09
CA VAL A 4 14.54 10.91 -0.03
C VAL A 4 13.56 9.78 -0.35
N ARG A 5 14.02 8.52 -0.35
CA ARG A 5 13.15 7.37 -0.66
C ARG A 5 12.01 7.32 0.37
N GLY A 6 10.77 7.48 -0.10
CA GLY A 6 9.58 7.47 0.75
C GLY A 6 9.07 8.86 1.17
N ILE A 7 9.68 9.94 0.66
CA ILE A 7 9.10 11.29 0.70
C ILE A 7 8.95 11.78 -0.73
N ALA A 8 7.75 12.23 -1.07
CA ALA A 8 7.45 12.78 -2.37
C ALA A 8 7.02 14.25 -2.22
N SER A 9 7.40 15.06 -3.20
CA SER A 9 6.94 16.44 -3.32
C SER A 9 5.94 16.57 -4.46
N HIS A 10 4.95 17.43 -4.28
CA HIS A 10 3.94 17.75 -5.25
C HIS A 10 3.82 19.28 -5.33
N MET A 11 3.88 19.83 -6.54
CA MET A 11 3.68 21.25 -6.78
C MET A 11 2.27 21.45 -7.33
N ARG A 12 1.39 22.10 -6.55
CA ARG A 12 0.02 22.39 -7.02
C ARG A 12 0.00 23.61 -7.95
N ARG A 13 -1.09 23.78 -8.73
CA ARG A 13 -1.31 24.86 -9.72
C ARG A 13 -1.03 26.30 -9.24
N ARG A 14 -0.93 26.54 -7.92
CA ARG A 14 -0.62 27.83 -7.30
C ARG A 14 0.83 27.96 -6.79
N LYS A 15 1.78 27.13 -7.27
CA LYS A 15 3.19 27.12 -6.86
C LYS A 15 3.46 26.82 -5.38
N VAL A 16 2.45 26.39 -4.61
CA VAL A 16 2.68 25.87 -3.26
C VAL A 16 3.22 24.46 -3.38
N VAL A 17 4.42 24.25 -2.82
CA VAL A 17 5.02 22.92 -2.70
C VAL A 17 4.43 22.26 -1.47
N THR A 18 3.84 21.09 -1.68
CA THR A 18 3.39 20.20 -0.61
C THR A 18 4.18 18.91 -0.65
N TYR A 19 4.29 18.26 0.49
CA TYR A 19 5.05 17.03 0.70
C TYR A 19 4.13 15.97 1.30
N TYR A 20 4.41 14.71 1.02
CA TYR A 20 3.78 13.60 1.74
C TYR A 20 4.78 12.47 1.94
N ALA A 21 4.60 11.75 3.04
CA ALA A 21 5.36 10.55 3.34
C ALA A 21 4.62 9.34 2.76
N ASN A 22 5.38 8.37 2.25
CA ASN A 22 4.86 7.06 1.94
C ASN A 22 5.88 5.96 2.25
N VAL A 23 5.39 4.80 2.66
CA VAL A 23 6.19 3.59 2.82
C VAL A 23 5.37 2.41 2.32
N THR A 24 5.97 1.60 1.45
CA THR A 24 5.37 0.33 1.02
C THR A 24 5.95 -0.82 1.85
N ILE A 25 5.05 -1.60 2.45
CA ILE A 25 5.32 -2.84 3.18
C ILE A 25 4.59 -3.96 2.44
N ARG A 26 5.35 -4.79 1.72
CA ARG A 26 4.81 -5.77 0.75
C ARG A 26 3.95 -5.07 -0.31
N MET A 27 2.64 -5.35 -0.34
CA MET A 27 1.69 -4.76 -1.28
C MET A 27 0.90 -3.61 -0.65
N ILE A 28 1.03 -3.34 0.65
CA ILE A 28 0.34 -2.22 1.30
C ILE A 28 1.25 -1.00 1.28
N ARG A 29 0.72 0.14 0.84
CA ARG A 29 1.36 1.45 0.95
C ARG A 29 0.65 2.27 2.01
N LEU A 30 1.42 2.71 2.99
CA LEU A 30 1.03 3.75 3.94
C LEU A 30 1.34 5.10 3.30
N MET A 31 0.40 6.04 3.37
CA MET A 31 0.54 7.39 2.83
C MET A 31 0.04 8.40 3.86
N SER A 32 0.77 9.49 4.02
CA SER A 32 0.29 10.65 4.76
C SER A 32 -0.58 11.54 3.89
N ARG A 33 -1.27 12.49 4.52
CA ARG A 33 -1.81 13.65 3.80
C ARG A 33 -0.67 14.54 3.27
N GLU A 34 -1.02 15.44 2.37
CA GLU A 34 -0.11 16.49 1.90
C GLU A 34 0.07 17.57 2.98
N HIS A 35 1.31 17.96 3.24
CA HIS A 35 1.69 19.01 4.18
C HIS A 35 2.62 20.03 3.52
N ALA A 36 2.50 21.31 3.88
CA ALA A 36 3.45 22.33 3.43
C ALA A 36 4.78 22.28 4.22
N ASP A 37 4.72 21.79 5.46
CA ASP A 37 5.86 21.66 6.36
C ASP A 37 6.58 20.33 6.14
N LEU A 38 7.82 20.40 5.64
CA LEU A 38 8.67 19.23 5.39
C LEU A 38 9.07 18.53 6.70
N SER A 39 9.28 19.26 7.80
CA SER A 39 9.67 18.68 9.09
C SER A 39 8.57 17.75 9.60
N LYS A 40 7.31 18.17 9.50
CA LYS A 40 6.16 17.33 9.84
C LYS A 40 6.09 16.05 8.99
N VAL A 41 6.42 16.14 7.69
CA VAL A 41 6.46 14.96 6.82
C VAL A 41 7.60 14.01 7.17
N LEU A 42 8.74 14.54 7.59
CA LEU A 42 9.85 13.73 8.09
C LEU A 42 9.45 12.96 9.35
N ASP A 43 8.76 13.59 10.30
CA ASP A 43 8.26 12.91 11.52
C ASP A 43 7.27 11.79 11.19
N ILE A 44 6.34 12.03 10.26
CA ILE A 44 5.42 10.99 9.78
C ILE A 44 6.16 9.86 9.07
N HIS A 45 7.17 10.20 8.26
CA HIS A 45 7.98 9.19 7.58
C HIS A 45 8.74 8.31 8.57
N LEU A 46 9.28 8.88 9.65
CA LEU A 46 9.91 8.12 10.73
C LEU A 46 8.94 7.14 11.38
N ALA A 47 7.69 7.55 11.65
CA ALA A 47 6.66 6.65 12.15
C ALA A 47 6.37 5.49 11.17
N PHE A 48 6.27 5.77 9.87
CA PHE A 48 6.06 4.72 8.86
C PHE A 48 7.25 3.75 8.74
N VAL A 49 8.47 4.24 8.88
CA VAL A 49 9.69 3.41 8.92
C VAL A 49 9.71 2.55 10.18
N ALA A 50 9.31 3.09 11.33
CA ALA A 50 9.20 2.34 12.59
C ALA A 50 8.17 1.21 12.49
N ILE A 51 6.99 1.46 11.89
CA ILE A 51 6.00 0.41 11.59
C ILE A 51 6.62 -0.69 10.74
N ARG A 52 7.29 -0.33 9.65
CA ARG A 52 7.94 -1.31 8.77
C ARG A 52 9.00 -2.14 9.50
N HIS A 53 9.75 -1.52 10.41
CA HIS A 53 10.74 -2.21 11.23
C HIS A 53 10.08 -3.22 12.17
N ARG A 54 9.09 -2.79 12.96
CA ARG A 54 8.36 -3.65 13.90
C ARG A 54 7.71 -4.83 13.18
N VAL A 55 7.08 -4.60 12.03
CA VAL A 55 6.53 -5.68 11.19
C VAL A 55 7.61 -6.70 10.84
N ARG A 56 8.77 -6.26 10.35
CA ARG A 56 9.86 -7.17 9.98
C ARG A 56 10.37 -7.99 11.17
N GLU A 57 10.51 -7.36 12.34
CA GLU A 57 10.95 -8.05 13.56
C GLU A 57 9.91 -9.05 14.06
N ALA A 58 8.64 -8.71 14.01
CA ALA A 58 7.54 -9.59 14.33
C ALA A 58 7.49 -10.81 13.41
N GLU A 59 7.63 -10.63 12.09
CA GLU A 59 7.71 -11.74 11.14
C GLU A 59 8.92 -12.64 11.39
N ALA A 60 10.06 -12.06 11.79
CA ALA A 60 11.24 -12.83 12.18
C ALA A 60 11.03 -13.68 13.44
N ARG A 61 10.07 -13.31 14.29
CA ARG A 61 9.62 -14.10 15.46
C ARG A 61 8.50 -15.10 15.13
N GLY A 62 8.09 -15.19 13.86
CA GLY A 62 7.04 -16.11 13.42
C GLY A 62 5.62 -15.56 13.46
N GLU A 63 5.44 -14.26 13.74
CA GLU A 63 4.12 -13.64 13.66
C GLU A 63 3.67 -13.52 12.20
N SER A 64 2.36 -13.64 11.95
CA SER A 64 1.81 -13.40 10.62
C SER A 64 1.96 -11.92 10.25
N PHE A 65 2.27 -11.64 8.98
CA PHE A 65 2.36 -10.28 8.44
C PHE A 65 1.18 -9.37 8.84
N GLU A 66 -0.03 -9.92 8.79
CA GLU A 66 -1.26 -9.15 8.97
C GLU A 66 -1.44 -8.74 10.43
N ALA A 67 -1.24 -9.70 11.35
CA ALA A 67 -1.23 -9.42 12.79
C ALA A 67 -0.15 -8.40 13.14
N ALA A 68 1.07 -8.59 12.62
CA ALA A 68 2.20 -7.71 12.85
C ALA A 68 1.96 -6.29 12.33
N LEU A 69 1.31 -6.15 11.16
CA LEU A 69 0.99 -4.85 10.59
C LEU A 69 -0.13 -4.15 11.37
N GLY A 70 -1.19 -4.89 11.71
CA GLY A 70 -2.31 -4.37 12.49
C GLY A 70 -1.84 -3.82 13.84
N SER A 71 -1.10 -4.62 14.61
CA SER A 71 -0.56 -4.21 15.92
C SER A 71 0.41 -3.03 15.79
N SER A 72 1.34 -3.08 14.84
CA SER A 72 2.32 -2.00 14.65
C SER A 72 1.67 -0.66 14.31
N ILE A 73 0.61 -0.64 13.49
CA ILE A 73 -0.12 0.60 13.18
C ILE A 73 -0.83 1.15 14.42
N VAL A 74 -1.45 0.28 15.22
CA VAL A 74 -2.15 0.65 16.46
C VAL A 74 -1.21 1.25 17.49
N GLU A 75 -0.01 0.68 17.63
CA GLU A 75 0.95 1.07 18.66
C GLU A 75 1.82 2.26 18.25
N VAL A 76 2.41 2.24 17.05
CA VAL A 76 3.43 3.23 16.65
C VAL A 76 2.83 4.60 16.38
N LEU A 77 1.62 4.67 15.79
CA LEU A 77 1.06 5.98 15.41
C LEU A 77 0.81 6.90 16.62
N PRO A 78 0.19 6.42 17.72
CA PRO A 78 0.06 7.22 18.95
C PRO A 78 1.39 7.62 19.57
N GLU A 79 2.44 6.77 19.53
CA GLU A 79 3.78 7.10 20.03
C GLU A 79 4.38 8.33 19.31
N HIS A 80 3.99 8.53 18.05
CA HIS A 80 4.40 9.68 17.23
C HIS A 80 3.35 10.80 17.18
N GLY A 81 2.29 10.73 18.00
CA GLY A 81 1.21 11.72 18.03
C GLY A 81 0.35 11.78 16.76
N LEU A 82 0.29 10.69 16.00
CA LEU A 82 -0.47 10.56 14.76
C LEU A 82 -1.82 9.88 14.99
N ASP A 83 -2.86 10.42 14.38
CA ASP A 83 -4.20 9.84 14.39
C ASP A 83 -4.40 8.91 13.18
N ARG A 84 -4.87 7.68 13.44
CA ARG A 84 -5.06 6.65 12.40
C ARG A 84 -6.05 7.06 11.32
N MET A 85 -7.17 7.69 11.70
CA MET A 85 -8.22 8.07 10.76
C MET A 85 -7.81 9.31 9.95
N ARG A 86 -7.18 10.27 10.62
CA ARG A 86 -6.85 11.58 10.04
C ARG A 86 -5.53 11.59 9.29
N ASP A 87 -4.49 11.00 9.84
CA ASP A 87 -3.12 11.27 9.39
C ASP A 87 -2.57 10.18 8.46
N VAL A 88 -3.24 9.03 8.37
CA VAL A 88 -2.80 7.86 7.59
C VAL A 88 -3.87 7.37 6.63
N SER A 89 -3.45 7.14 5.39
CA SER A 89 -4.20 6.40 4.39
C SER A 89 -3.46 5.15 3.96
N LEU A 90 -4.20 4.09 3.70
CA LEU A 90 -3.70 2.78 3.27
C LEU A 90 -4.21 2.51 1.86
N CYS A 91 -3.37 1.98 0.99
CA CYS A 91 -3.85 1.37 -0.26
C CYS A 91 -3.02 0.13 -0.59
N ILE A 92 -3.60 -0.76 -1.39
CA ILE A 92 -2.95 -1.96 -1.90
C ILE A 92 -2.48 -1.70 -3.33
N ILE A 93 -1.24 -2.07 -3.59
CA ILE A 93 -0.57 -1.99 -4.88
C ILE A 93 -0.32 -3.42 -5.34
N VAL A 94 -1.00 -3.80 -6.42
CA VAL A 94 -0.87 -5.12 -7.03
C VAL A 94 0.00 -5.04 -8.27
N PRO A 95 1.15 -5.74 -8.30
CA PRO A 95 2.00 -5.79 -9.47
C PRO A 95 1.27 -6.33 -10.69
N ALA A 96 1.06 -5.45 -11.67
CA ALA A 96 0.36 -5.74 -12.93
C ALA A 96 1.10 -5.21 -14.16
N ASN A 97 2.33 -4.72 -13.96
CA ASN A 97 3.16 -4.11 -14.99
C ASN A 97 3.39 -5.01 -16.21
N PHE A 98 3.40 -6.33 -16.02
CA PHE A 98 3.51 -7.30 -17.11
C PHE A 98 2.31 -7.27 -18.07
N TRP A 99 1.08 -7.04 -17.58
CA TRP A 99 -0.12 -7.04 -18.41
C TRP A 99 -0.48 -5.66 -18.95
N ILE A 100 -0.34 -4.61 -18.12
CA ILE A 100 -0.84 -3.27 -18.43
C ILE A 100 0.22 -2.17 -18.34
N GLY A 101 1.50 -2.51 -18.18
CA GLY A 101 2.61 -1.56 -18.10
C GLY A 101 2.72 -0.76 -16.79
N THR A 102 1.78 -0.93 -15.86
CA THR A 102 1.76 -0.29 -14.54
C THR A 102 1.17 -1.21 -13.45
N ASP A 103 1.24 -0.80 -12.19
CA ASP A 103 0.62 -1.50 -11.07
C ASP A 103 -0.83 -1.08 -10.88
N LEU A 104 -1.68 -2.03 -10.45
CA LEU A 104 -3.04 -1.71 -10.01
C LEU A 104 -2.98 -1.12 -8.60
N THR A 105 -3.67 0.00 -8.39
CA THR A 105 -3.78 0.63 -7.07
C THR A 105 -5.24 0.69 -6.66
N THR A 106 -5.55 0.14 -5.50
CA THR A 106 -6.90 0.18 -4.90
C THR A 106 -7.24 1.57 -4.35
N PRO A 107 -8.52 1.84 -4.05
CA PRO A 107 -8.92 3.01 -3.27
C PRO A 107 -8.20 3.09 -1.92
N PHE A 108 -8.25 4.28 -1.32
CA PHE A 108 -7.65 4.50 -0.01
C PHE A 108 -8.61 4.12 1.11
N TRP A 109 -8.09 3.38 2.08
CA TRP A 109 -8.68 3.20 3.41
C TRP A 109 -8.05 4.17 4.40
N HIS A 110 -8.78 4.53 5.43
CA HIS A 110 -8.21 5.18 6.61
C HIS A 110 -7.39 4.18 7.44
N GLY A 111 -6.45 4.66 8.26
CA GLY A 111 -5.61 3.79 9.09
C GLY A 111 -6.37 3.00 10.15
N ASP A 112 -7.57 3.41 10.53
CA ASP A 112 -8.49 2.68 11.41
C ASP A 112 -9.26 1.56 10.69
N GLN A 113 -9.30 1.58 9.36
CA GLN A 113 -9.90 0.55 8.50
C GLN A 113 -8.87 -0.49 8.04
N ILE A 114 -7.90 -0.81 8.91
CA ILE A 114 -6.81 -1.73 8.58
C ILE A 114 -7.32 -3.15 8.34
N GLU A 115 -8.35 -3.60 9.06
CA GLU A 115 -8.89 -4.95 8.92
C GLU A 115 -9.56 -5.16 7.56
N GLU A 116 -10.31 -4.17 7.07
CA GLU A 116 -10.90 -4.16 5.74
C GLU A 116 -9.84 -4.17 4.64
N CYS A 117 -8.78 -3.36 4.82
CA CYS A 117 -7.63 -3.34 3.93
C CYS A 117 -6.90 -4.70 3.90
N LEU A 118 -6.71 -5.34 5.06
CA LEU A 118 -6.10 -6.68 5.15
C LEU A 118 -6.99 -7.76 4.50
N ALA A 119 -8.30 -7.69 4.68
CA ALA A 119 -9.24 -8.60 4.00
C ALA A 119 -9.16 -8.45 2.47
N ALA A 120 -9.14 -7.22 1.97
CA ALA A 120 -8.94 -6.93 0.55
C ALA A 120 -7.59 -7.45 0.04
N LEU A 121 -6.52 -7.31 0.84
CA LEU A 121 -5.20 -7.82 0.49
C LEU A 121 -5.21 -9.34 0.32
N ARG A 122 -5.85 -10.09 1.24
CA ARG A 122 -5.96 -11.56 1.13
C ARG A 122 -6.61 -11.96 -0.19
N ARG A 123 -7.73 -11.33 -0.54
CA ARG A 123 -8.47 -11.60 -1.79
C ARG A 123 -7.60 -11.35 -3.02
N LEU A 124 -6.94 -10.19 -3.08
CA LEU A 124 -6.08 -9.83 -4.20
C LEU A 124 -4.85 -10.72 -4.32
N ARG A 125 -4.24 -11.10 -3.19
CA ARG A 125 -3.11 -12.04 -3.17
C ARG A 125 -3.52 -13.44 -3.64
N ALA A 126 -4.69 -13.93 -3.22
CA ALA A 126 -5.21 -15.21 -3.66
C ALA A 126 -5.47 -15.22 -5.17
N ALA A 127 -6.10 -14.16 -5.70
CA ALA A 127 -6.37 -14.03 -7.13
C ALA A 127 -5.09 -13.92 -7.98
N ARG A 128 -4.12 -13.11 -7.51
CA ARG A 128 -2.82 -12.91 -8.18
C ARG A 128 -1.96 -14.16 -8.20
N GLY A 129 -2.08 -15.01 -7.18
CA GLY A 129 -1.22 -16.16 -6.97
C GLY A 129 0.22 -15.77 -6.57
N PRO A 130 1.15 -16.74 -6.57
CA PRO A 130 2.53 -16.52 -6.19
C PRO A 130 3.25 -15.59 -7.19
N VAL A 131 3.95 -14.59 -6.67
CA VAL A 131 4.81 -13.70 -7.47
C VAL A 131 6.26 -14.15 -7.30
N ARG A 132 6.86 -14.70 -8.36
CA ARG A 132 8.29 -15.00 -8.39
C ARG A 132 9.06 -13.70 -8.61
N LYS A 133 10.12 -13.50 -7.82
CA LYS A 133 11.06 -12.38 -8.02
C LYS A 133 12.17 -12.82 -8.95
N GLY A 134 12.39 -12.04 -10.01
CA GLY A 134 13.41 -12.32 -11.02
C GLY A 134 12.97 -13.36 -12.05
N GLY A 135 13.67 -13.37 -13.18
CA GLY A 135 13.34 -14.21 -14.34
C GLY A 135 12.28 -13.60 -15.27
N ASN A 136 12.12 -14.20 -16.44
CA ASN A 136 11.06 -13.86 -17.38
C ASN A 136 9.79 -14.61 -16.95
N VAL A 137 8.67 -13.92 -16.73
CA VAL A 137 7.39 -14.55 -16.37
C VAL A 137 7.03 -15.67 -17.36
N LEU A 138 7.29 -15.44 -18.66
CA LEU A 138 7.04 -16.39 -19.74
C LEU A 138 7.93 -17.65 -19.67
N SER A 139 9.02 -17.66 -18.90
CA SER A 139 9.85 -18.86 -18.76
C SER A 139 9.29 -19.85 -17.74
N THR A 140 8.28 -19.47 -16.95
CA THR A 140 7.78 -20.31 -15.86
C THR A 140 6.29 -20.56 -15.85
N THR A 141 5.57 -19.93 -16.78
CA THR A 141 4.11 -20.04 -16.95
C THR A 141 3.76 -19.82 -18.41
N SER A 142 2.79 -20.57 -18.90
CA SER A 142 2.21 -20.39 -20.23
C SER A 142 1.43 -19.09 -20.36
N LEU A 143 1.22 -18.63 -21.59
CA LEU A 143 0.39 -17.45 -21.87
C LEU A 143 -1.05 -17.64 -21.37
N ALA A 144 -1.64 -18.83 -21.59
CA ALA A 144 -2.98 -19.15 -21.14
C ALA A 144 -3.14 -19.06 -19.60
N GLU A 145 -2.14 -19.52 -18.84
CA GLU A 145 -2.13 -19.37 -17.37
C GLU A 145 -2.04 -17.91 -16.94
N GLN A 146 -1.29 -17.08 -17.68
CA GLN A 146 -1.19 -15.65 -17.42
C GLN A 146 -2.48 -14.91 -17.73
N GLU A 147 -3.17 -15.25 -18.82
CA GLU A 147 -4.49 -14.70 -19.16
C GLU A 147 -5.54 -15.10 -18.12
N ALA A 148 -5.57 -16.36 -17.70
CA ALA A 148 -6.46 -16.82 -16.64
C ALA A 148 -6.18 -16.13 -15.30
N THR A 149 -4.90 -15.92 -14.96
CA THR A 149 -4.51 -15.18 -13.75
C THR A 149 -4.92 -13.72 -13.81
N TRP A 150 -4.78 -13.10 -14.98
CA TRP A 150 -5.22 -11.73 -15.19
C TRP A 150 -6.73 -11.57 -15.05
N ALA A 151 -7.51 -12.47 -15.65
CA ALA A 151 -8.97 -12.46 -15.53
C ALA A 151 -9.44 -12.56 -14.06
N ARG A 152 -8.91 -13.52 -13.30
CA ARG A 152 -9.22 -13.65 -11.86
C ARG A 152 -8.81 -12.43 -11.05
N LEU A 153 -7.65 -11.84 -11.38
CA LEU A 153 -7.17 -10.65 -10.68
C LEU A 153 -8.07 -9.44 -10.96
N LEU A 154 -8.50 -9.24 -12.20
CA LEU A 154 -9.40 -8.14 -12.56
C LEU A 154 -10.76 -8.26 -11.88
N GLU A 155 -11.32 -9.47 -11.81
CA GLU A 155 -12.56 -9.74 -11.09
C GLU A 155 -12.41 -9.39 -9.60
N ALA A 156 -11.40 -9.95 -8.94
CA ALA A 156 -11.12 -9.66 -7.53
C ALA A 156 -10.85 -8.17 -7.26
N PHE A 157 -10.18 -7.49 -8.20
CA PHE A 157 -9.91 -6.06 -8.09
C PHE A 157 -11.19 -5.23 -8.22
N ALA A 158 -12.05 -5.53 -9.19
CA ALA A 158 -13.34 -4.86 -9.35
C ALA A 158 -14.22 -5.00 -8.10
N GLU A 159 -14.26 -6.20 -7.52
CA GLU A 159 -14.99 -6.48 -6.28
C GLU A 159 -14.44 -5.68 -5.09
N VAL A 160 -13.11 -5.60 -4.94
CA VAL A 160 -12.48 -4.80 -3.87
C VAL A 160 -12.78 -3.31 -4.05
N VAL A 161 -12.72 -2.80 -5.29
CA VAL A 161 -13.03 -1.39 -5.59
C VAL A 161 -14.49 -1.07 -5.27
N SER A 162 -15.42 -1.94 -5.68
CA SER A 162 -16.85 -1.79 -5.41
C SER A 162 -17.14 -1.83 -3.90
N ALA A 163 -16.55 -2.79 -3.17
CA ALA A 163 -16.72 -2.90 -1.72
C ALA A 163 -16.15 -1.71 -0.94
N ALA A 164 -15.15 -1.01 -1.49
CA ALA A 164 -14.58 0.20 -0.88
C ALA A 164 -15.46 1.45 -1.07
N GLY A 165 -16.69 1.31 -1.59
CA GLY A 165 -17.67 2.40 -1.71
C GLY A 165 -17.35 3.42 -2.79
N ARG A 166 -16.47 3.10 -3.74
CA ARG A 166 -16.34 3.85 -4.98
C ARG A 166 -17.19 3.18 -6.05
N ASP A 167 -18.49 3.49 -6.02
CA ASP A 167 -19.30 3.35 -7.22
C ASP A 167 -18.75 4.29 -8.30
N ARG A 168 -18.86 3.86 -9.55
CA ARG A 168 -18.20 4.39 -10.75
C ARG A 168 -18.58 5.84 -11.14
N GLU A 169 -19.20 6.61 -10.24
CA GLU A 169 -19.84 7.91 -10.53
C GLU A 169 -19.37 9.08 -9.64
N ALA A 170 -18.06 9.26 -9.46
CA ALA A 170 -17.50 10.48 -8.84
C ALA A 170 -16.32 11.06 -9.63
#